data_AF-A0A936ARI9-F1
#
_entry.id   AF-A0A936ARI9-F1
#
_cell.length_a   1.000
_cell.length_b   1.000
_cell.length_c   1.000
_cell.angle_alpha   90.00
_cell.angle_beta   90.00
_cell.angle_gamma   90.00
#
_symmetry.space_group_name_H-M   'P 1'
#
loop_
_entity.id
_entity.type
_entity.pdbx_description
1 polymer ?
#
loop_
_entity_poly.entity_id
_entity_poly.type
_entity_poly.pdbx_seq_one_letter_code
_entity_poly.pdbx_strand_id
1 'polypeptide(L)'
;MPMPMIYRREHQTSPNLAADLDTWVEWTKNHQYGRNALIGLGVYLNSIEATLRQIRRTRNPSNQSKSASGFAFYSYANTNEAVNANPFSLPAGQNTPKRSFAEFASGLVKGKSIDSTQNYEDPGGNPNPVFAQPVPIPEIASKSLPIGHVMGVVKDRNGVAYDSIDLTITRIVDGTTPSAGRTSITTNTDGNGFFGAVGLAPGNYRIRATPTGEQAFEPFCSVPVVEGQVISFDIVIDRGPFQLIPVSSASFCGPILAPGSIVTTFGAGIATSTQSAEITPLPTTIAGTSVKVKDSSGIERSAPLFFVSPQQVNFQMPAESSAGAASITTISPIVNRNVNVMVSPVAPGIFSANSNGIGVAAAVVLRIKPDGAQSAESVSTYDGLLMRHVPLQIALGPESDEVYLLLFGTGIRGRSSELKVKALTGGLKSEVTFAGAHEIYVGLDQINVKLNRALAGKGLIDVVLIVDGYATNIVQINVK
;
A
#
# COMPACT_ATOMS: atom_id res chain seq x y z
N MET A 1 22.02 -1.49 21.50
CA MET A 1 23.33 -1.81 20.90
C MET A 1 24.12 -0.52 20.79
N PRO A 2 25.15 -0.29 21.63
CA PRO A 2 26.05 0.85 21.46
C PRO A 2 26.84 0.75 20.14
N MET A 3 27.02 1.90 19.49
CA MET A 3 27.79 2.03 18.25
C MET A 3 28.59 3.34 18.30
N PRO A 4 29.79 3.35 18.91
CA PRO A 4 30.65 4.52 18.88
C PRO A 4 31.07 4.84 17.45
N MET A 5 30.93 6.12 17.09
CA MET A 5 31.28 6.64 15.77
C MET A 5 32.75 7.06 15.74
N ILE A 6 33.63 6.14 15.36
CA ILE A 6 35.08 6.31 15.45
C ILE A 6 35.61 6.74 14.07
N TYR A 7 35.40 8.00 13.75
CA TYR A 7 35.74 8.55 12.43
C TYR A 7 37.17 9.04 12.39
N ARG A 8 38.05 8.30 11.71
CA ARG A 8 39.47 8.63 11.61
C ARG A 8 39.98 8.44 10.19
N ARG A 9 40.82 9.39 9.74
CA ARG A 9 41.52 9.31 8.46
C ARG A 9 42.73 8.40 8.63
N GLU A 10 42.73 7.30 7.92
CA GLU A 10 43.75 6.27 7.98
C GLU A 10 45.11 6.76 7.46
N HIS A 11 45.09 7.63 6.45
CA HIS A 11 46.27 8.09 5.72
C HIS A 11 46.96 9.31 6.36
N GLN A 12 46.41 9.85 7.45
CA GLN A 12 46.94 11.02 8.11
C GLN A 12 47.90 10.62 9.25
N THR A 13 49.17 11.01 9.12
CA THR A 13 50.24 10.63 10.06
C THR A 13 50.41 11.61 11.22
N SER A 14 49.91 12.85 11.09
CA SER A 14 49.93 13.85 12.17
C SER A 14 48.61 14.65 12.23
N PRO A 15 47.89 14.61 13.38
CA PRO A 15 48.05 13.62 14.44
C PRO A 15 47.86 12.19 13.90
N ASN A 16 48.42 11.18 14.59
CA ASN A 16 48.30 9.77 14.17
C ASN A 16 46.88 9.23 14.42
N LEU A 17 45.96 9.52 13.49
CA LEU A 17 44.55 9.19 13.62
C LEU A 17 44.28 7.68 13.48
N ALA A 18 45.17 6.92 12.84
CA ALA A 18 45.07 5.47 12.76
C ALA A 18 45.26 4.82 14.15
N ALA A 19 46.24 5.26 14.93
CA ALA A 19 46.44 4.79 16.30
C ALA A 19 45.27 5.14 17.23
N ASP A 20 44.64 6.30 17.01
CA ASP A 20 43.44 6.69 17.77
C ASP A 20 42.24 5.79 17.43
N LEU A 21 42.02 5.47 16.14
CA LEU A 21 41.01 4.47 15.75
C LEU A 21 41.26 3.14 16.48
N ASP A 22 42.49 2.64 16.47
CA ASP A 22 42.84 1.35 17.08
C ASP A 22 42.58 1.36 18.59
N THR A 23 42.90 2.46 19.27
CA THR A 23 42.62 2.65 20.70
C THR A 23 41.12 2.55 20.99
N TRP A 24 40.29 3.24 20.20
CA TRP A 24 38.83 3.21 20.37
C TRP A 24 38.22 1.86 20.01
N VAL A 25 38.74 1.19 18.99
CA VAL A 25 38.31 -0.15 18.57
C VAL A 25 38.61 -1.17 19.68
N GLU A 26 39.84 -1.16 20.23
CA GLU A 26 40.22 -2.00 21.35
C GLU A 26 39.36 -1.73 22.58
N TRP A 27 39.18 -0.46 22.94
CA TRP A 27 38.35 -0.07 24.08
C TRP A 27 36.92 -0.57 23.92
N THR A 28 36.29 -0.35 22.76
CA THR A 28 34.89 -0.73 22.52
C THR A 28 34.70 -2.25 22.61
N LYS A 29 35.61 -3.03 22.02
CA LYS A 29 35.58 -4.49 22.11
C LYS A 29 35.68 -4.98 23.55
N ASN A 30 36.49 -4.32 24.38
CA ASN A 30 36.76 -4.72 25.76
C ASN A 30 35.67 -4.29 26.76
N HIS A 31 34.89 -3.26 26.44
CA HIS A 31 33.92 -2.58 27.33
C HIS A 31 32.47 -2.69 26.83
N GLN A 32 32.02 -3.90 26.52
CA GLN A 32 30.67 -4.13 25.99
C GLN A 32 29.58 -4.27 27.07
N TYR A 33 29.95 -4.53 28.33
CA TYR A 33 29.06 -4.60 29.50
C TYR A 33 27.78 -5.45 29.29
N GLY A 34 27.94 -6.66 28.71
CA GLY A 34 26.82 -7.58 28.47
C GLY A 34 25.90 -7.18 27.30
N ARG A 35 26.32 -6.26 26.43
CA ARG A 35 25.60 -5.84 25.22
C ARG A 35 26.40 -6.21 23.97
N ASN A 36 25.73 -6.28 22.83
CA ASN A 36 26.40 -6.27 21.53
C ASN A 36 26.89 -4.86 21.20
N ALA A 37 28.12 -4.72 20.69
CA ALA A 37 28.69 -3.45 20.23
C ALA A 37 29.11 -3.51 18.76
N LEU A 38 28.88 -2.41 18.02
CA LEU A 38 29.35 -2.22 16.65
C LEU A 38 30.38 -1.09 16.60
N ILE A 39 31.33 -1.17 15.68
CA ILE A 39 32.27 -0.05 15.41
C ILE A 39 31.72 0.80 14.26
N GLY A 40 31.48 2.09 14.49
CA GLY A 40 31.10 3.03 13.44
C GLY A 40 32.33 3.53 12.67
N LEU A 41 32.45 3.21 11.38
CA LEU A 41 33.55 3.60 10.52
C LEU A 41 33.15 4.77 9.59
N GLY A 42 33.89 5.86 9.64
CA GLY A 42 33.68 7.04 8.79
C GLY A 42 34.29 6.86 7.41
N VAL A 43 33.61 6.11 6.54
CA VAL A 43 34.17 5.71 5.23
C VAL A 43 34.34 6.89 4.27
N TYR A 44 33.49 7.91 4.39
CA TYR A 44 33.57 9.15 3.58
C TYR A 44 34.86 9.96 3.79
N LEU A 45 35.68 9.62 4.80
CA LEU A 45 36.95 10.30 5.09
C LEU A 45 38.16 9.59 4.47
N ASN A 46 37.97 8.38 3.93
CA ASN A 46 39.04 7.44 3.60
C ASN A 46 38.97 6.99 2.15
N SER A 47 40.11 6.61 1.58
CA SER A 47 40.13 5.85 0.33
C SER A 47 39.54 4.44 0.56
N ILE A 48 39.11 3.77 -0.51
CA ILE A 48 38.58 2.39 -0.42
C ILE A 48 39.62 1.48 0.26
N GLU A 49 40.88 1.62 -0.15
CA GLU A 49 42.03 0.89 0.36
C GLU A 49 42.18 1.04 1.88
N ALA A 50 42.03 2.27 2.39
CA ALA A 50 42.07 2.56 3.81
C ALA A 50 40.87 1.98 4.58
N THR A 51 39.66 2.13 4.06
CA THR A 51 38.46 1.59 4.69
C THR A 51 38.51 0.07 4.82
N LEU A 52 38.98 -0.63 3.79
CA LEU A 52 39.13 -2.10 3.85
C LEU A 52 40.06 -2.52 5.00
N ARG A 53 41.18 -1.81 5.20
CA ARG A 53 42.09 -2.05 6.33
C ARG A 53 41.42 -1.81 7.69
N GLN A 54 40.66 -0.72 7.83
CA GLN A 54 39.91 -0.45 9.06
C GLN A 54 38.91 -1.56 9.38
N ILE A 55 38.21 -2.07 8.36
CA ILE A 55 37.29 -3.21 8.51
C ILE A 55 38.02 -4.45 9.03
N ARG A 56 39.19 -4.79 8.47
CA ARG A 56 39.98 -5.94 8.93
C ARG A 56 40.35 -5.80 10.40
N ARG A 57 40.82 -4.62 10.82
CA ARG A 57 41.18 -4.36 12.23
C ARG A 57 39.97 -4.41 13.17
N THR A 58 38.82 -3.93 12.73
CA THR A 58 37.57 -4.08 13.49
C THR A 58 37.18 -5.54 13.70
N ARG A 59 37.36 -6.38 12.67
CA ARG A 59 36.97 -7.80 12.71
C ARG A 59 37.93 -8.67 13.53
N ASN A 60 39.19 -8.28 13.67
CA ASN A 60 40.13 -9.01 14.50
C ASN A 60 39.72 -8.94 15.98
N PRO A 61 39.92 -10.00 16.79
CA PRO A 61 39.73 -9.92 18.24
C PRO A 61 40.61 -8.84 18.88
N SER A 62 40.18 -8.32 20.03
CA SER A 62 41.00 -7.46 20.88
C SER A 62 42.14 -8.23 21.54
N ASN A 63 43.04 -7.52 22.21
CA ASN A 63 44.09 -8.12 23.05
C ASN A 63 43.55 -9.00 24.19
N GLN A 64 42.28 -8.88 24.57
CA GLN A 64 41.59 -9.73 25.54
C GLN A 64 40.70 -10.79 24.86
N SER A 65 40.92 -11.06 23.57
CA SER A 65 40.14 -12.02 22.77
C SER A 65 38.64 -11.70 22.67
N LYS A 66 38.25 -10.43 22.86
CA LYS A 66 36.86 -9.99 22.69
C LYS A 66 36.66 -9.43 21.28
N SER A 67 35.52 -9.72 20.68
CA SER A 67 35.18 -9.24 19.34
C SER A 67 33.98 -8.30 19.37
N ALA A 68 33.97 -7.30 18.50
CA ALA A 68 32.76 -6.53 18.23
C ALA A 68 31.77 -7.42 17.46
N SER A 69 30.47 -7.16 17.61
CA SER A 69 29.43 -7.85 16.84
C SER A 69 29.49 -7.52 15.35
N GLY A 70 30.23 -6.45 14.98
CA GLY A 70 30.42 -6.01 13.61
C GLY A 70 30.86 -4.55 13.53
N PHE A 71 30.63 -3.95 12.37
CA PHE A 71 30.84 -2.54 12.10
C PHE A 71 29.65 -1.96 11.34
N ALA A 72 29.52 -0.65 11.36
CA ALA A 72 28.59 0.09 10.52
C ALA A 72 29.35 1.18 9.77
N PHE A 73 29.07 1.30 8.48
CA PHE A 73 29.60 2.42 7.70
C PHE A 73 28.76 3.66 7.97
N TYR A 74 29.45 4.76 8.20
CA TYR A 74 28.86 6.08 8.12
C TYR A 74 29.43 6.82 6.92
N SER A 75 28.52 7.33 6.11
CA SER A 75 28.81 8.20 5.00
C SER A 75 27.81 9.35 4.96
N TYR A 76 28.26 10.51 4.48
CA TYR A 76 27.35 11.50 3.90
C TYR A 76 27.01 11.07 2.46
N ALA A 77 27.05 11.99 1.50
CA ALA A 77 26.73 11.71 0.10
C ALA A 77 27.76 10.81 -0.64
N ASN A 78 28.83 10.33 0.02
CA ASN A 78 29.93 9.59 -0.62
C ASN A 78 30.53 8.52 0.29
N THR A 79 30.97 7.40 -0.30
CA THR A 79 31.51 6.25 0.44
C THR A 79 33.02 6.22 0.57
N ASN A 80 33.74 7.13 -0.08
CA ASN A 80 35.20 7.25 -0.03
C ASN A 80 35.62 8.66 -0.46
N GLU A 81 36.89 9.00 -0.21
CA GLU A 81 37.51 10.28 -0.54
C GLU A 81 38.79 10.09 -1.38
N ALA A 82 39.13 11.10 -2.18
CA ALA A 82 40.41 11.14 -2.87
C ALA A 82 41.57 11.28 -1.88
N VAL A 83 42.68 10.60 -2.13
CA VAL A 83 43.88 10.65 -1.27
C VAL A 83 45.11 10.83 -2.15
N ASN A 84 45.81 11.93 -1.94
CA ASN A 84 47.10 12.19 -2.58
C ASN A 84 48.20 11.41 -1.87
N ALA A 85 49.17 10.89 -2.65
CA ALA A 85 50.26 10.07 -2.15
C ALA A 85 49.77 8.97 -1.18
N ASN A 86 48.73 8.24 -1.57
CA ASN A 86 48.04 7.29 -0.70
C ASN A 86 49.00 6.15 -0.29
N PRO A 87 49.38 6.02 0.99
CA PRO A 87 50.30 4.97 1.43
C PRO A 87 49.72 3.57 1.28
N PHE A 88 48.42 3.47 1.02
CA PHE A 88 47.64 2.24 0.96
C PHE A 88 47.28 1.82 -0.46
N SER A 89 47.59 2.63 -1.47
CA SER A 89 47.44 2.24 -2.87
C SER A 89 48.36 1.06 -3.20
N LEU A 90 48.10 0.41 -4.34
CA LEU A 90 48.93 -0.68 -4.84
C LEU A 90 49.34 -0.38 -6.29
N PRO A 91 50.61 -0.02 -6.56
CA PRO A 91 51.73 0.20 -5.61
C PRO A 91 51.50 1.37 -4.62
N ALA A 92 52.20 1.38 -3.49
CA ALA A 92 52.03 2.41 -2.44
C ALA A 92 52.50 3.81 -2.90
N GLY A 93 51.86 4.85 -2.35
CA GLY A 93 52.20 6.25 -2.60
C GLY A 93 51.58 6.86 -3.87
N GLN A 94 50.65 6.17 -4.52
CA GLN A 94 49.97 6.68 -5.71
C GLN A 94 48.81 7.60 -5.32
N ASN A 95 48.46 8.54 -6.20
CA ASN A 95 47.23 9.32 -6.03
C ASN A 95 46.02 8.43 -6.34
N THR A 96 45.11 8.30 -5.38
CA THR A 96 43.86 7.57 -5.58
C THR A 96 42.69 8.55 -5.68
N PRO A 97 41.91 8.52 -6.77
CA PRO A 97 40.78 9.42 -6.93
C PRO A 97 39.63 9.02 -6.01
N LYS A 98 38.67 9.92 -5.87
CA LYS A 98 37.35 9.58 -5.35
C LYS A 98 36.63 8.69 -6.36
N ARG A 99 36.05 7.59 -5.88
CA ARG A 99 35.43 6.54 -6.71
C ARG A 99 33.93 6.39 -6.42
N SER A 100 33.21 5.75 -7.33
CA SER A 100 31.77 5.54 -7.22
C SER A 100 31.40 4.58 -6.08
N PHE A 101 30.11 4.53 -5.72
CA PHE A 101 29.59 3.50 -4.80
C PHE A 101 29.85 2.09 -5.33
N ALA A 102 29.75 1.87 -6.64
CA ALA A 102 29.96 0.57 -7.25
C ALA A 102 31.41 0.08 -7.09
N GLU A 103 32.40 0.99 -7.13
CA GLU A 103 33.80 0.65 -6.85
C GLU A 103 34.01 0.28 -5.38
N PHE A 104 33.36 1.02 -4.47
CA PHE A 104 33.39 0.69 -3.04
C PHE A 104 32.78 -0.70 -2.77
N ALA A 105 31.61 -0.98 -3.36
CA ALA A 105 30.97 -2.29 -3.27
C ALA A 105 31.86 -3.40 -3.86
N SER A 106 32.52 -3.15 -4.99
CA SER A 106 33.49 -4.07 -5.60
C SER A 106 34.68 -4.33 -4.65
N GLY A 107 35.23 -3.31 -4.01
CA GLY A 107 36.27 -3.47 -3.01
C GLY A 107 35.86 -4.37 -1.85
N LEU A 108 34.63 -4.24 -1.36
CA LEU A 108 34.10 -5.04 -0.27
C LEU A 108 33.93 -6.54 -0.62
N VAL A 109 33.50 -6.85 -1.84
CA VAL A 109 33.16 -8.23 -2.25
C VAL A 109 34.24 -8.90 -3.11
N LYS A 110 35.16 -8.15 -3.70
CA LYS A 110 36.26 -8.65 -4.55
C LYS A 110 37.66 -8.25 -4.08
N GLY A 111 37.80 -7.23 -3.24
CA GLY A 111 39.10 -6.64 -2.84
C GLY A 111 39.76 -5.79 -3.94
N LYS A 112 39.05 -5.49 -5.03
CA LYS A 112 39.57 -4.84 -6.24
C LYS A 112 38.48 -4.08 -7.02
N SER A 113 38.89 -3.33 -8.02
CA SER A 113 38.02 -2.55 -8.90
C SER A 113 36.97 -3.40 -9.62
N ILE A 114 35.91 -2.76 -10.12
CA ILE A 114 34.79 -3.44 -10.81
C ILE A 114 35.30 -4.29 -11.98
N ASP A 115 36.19 -3.71 -12.79
CA ASP A 115 36.86 -4.32 -13.96
C ASP A 115 37.97 -5.30 -13.59
N SER A 116 38.26 -5.46 -12.28
CA SER A 116 39.28 -6.34 -11.72
C SER A 116 40.73 -6.00 -12.11
N THR A 117 41.00 -4.80 -12.62
CA THR A 117 42.35 -4.38 -13.04
C THR A 117 43.19 -3.79 -11.91
N GLN A 118 42.55 -3.17 -10.91
CA GLN A 118 43.21 -2.49 -9.80
C GLN A 118 42.86 -3.17 -8.47
N ASN A 119 43.87 -3.69 -7.78
CA ASN A 119 43.71 -4.20 -6.41
C ASN A 119 43.58 -3.04 -5.41
N TYR A 120 42.64 -3.17 -4.46
CA TYR A 120 42.47 -2.24 -3.34
C TYR A 120 43.04 -2.79 -2.02
N GLU A 121 43.14 -4.13 -1.91
CA GLU A 121 43.88 -4.84 -0.89
C GLU A 121 44.94 -5.73 -1.53
N ASP A 122 46.04 -5.99 -0.82
CA ASP A 122 47.06 -6.94 -1.26
C ASP A 122 46.49 -8.37 -1.19
N PRO A 123 46.41 -9.12 -2.32
CA PRO A 123 45.90 -10.48 -2.33
C PRO A 123 46.78 -11.46 -1.55
N GLY A 124 48.08 -11.17 -1.38
CA GLY A 124 49.00 -12.02 -0.60
C GLY A 124 48.67 -11.99 0.89
N GLY A 125 48.43 -10.79 1.44
CA GLY A 125 48.01 -10.62 2.84
C GLY A 125 46.51 -10.83 3.09
N ASN A 126 45.65 -10.59 2.10
CA ASN A 126 44.19 -10.69 2.20
C ASN A 126 43.60 -11.50 1.05
N PRO A 127 43.79 -12.83 1.02
CA PRO A 127 43.37 -13.68 -0.10
C PRO A 127 41.84 -13.77 -0.25
N ASN A 128 41.09 -13.47 0.80
CA ASN A 128 39.63 -13.48 0.80
C ASN A 128 39.09 -12.06 1.00
N PRO A 129 38.17 -11.56 0.15
CA PRO A 129 37.55 -10.25 0.33
C PRO A 129 36.71 -10.21 1.61
N VAL A 130 36.39 -9.00 2.08
CA VAL A 130 35.65 -8.78 3.33
C VAL A 130 34.33 -9.54 3.32
N PHE A 131 33.61 -9.52 2.21
CA PHE A 131 32.36 -10.25 2.00
C PHE A 131 32.48 -11.20 0.80
N ALA A 132 33.23 -12.30 0.99
CA ALA A 132 33.47 -13.30 -0.05
C ALA A 132 32.25 -14.17 -0.39
N GLN A 133 31.24 -14.20 0.48
CA GLN A 133 30.03 -15.00 0.29
C GLN A 133 28.79 -14.12 0.44
N PRO A 134 27.74 -14.33 -0.37
CA PRO A 134 26.47 -13.69 -0.16
C PRO A 134 25.89 -14.13 1.18
N VAL A 135 25.39 -13.18 1.97
CA VAL A 135 24.63 -13.48 3.18
C VAL A 135 23.17 -13.66 2.77
N PRO A 136 22.56 -14.84 3.01
CA PRO A 136 21.13 -15.00 2.74
C PRO A 136 20.34 -14.05 3.63
N ILE A 137 19.25 -13.50 3.10
CA ILE A 137 18.34 -12.65 3.88
C ILE A 137 17.79 -13.52 5.02
N PRO A 138 17.98 -13.14 6.30
CA PRO A 138 17.42 -13.90 7.41
C PRO A 138 15.91 -14.04 7.23
N GLU A 139 15.42 -15.27 7.22
CA GLU A 139 13.98 -15.52 7.19
C GLU A 139 13.39 -15.14 8.55
N ILE A 140 12.58 -14.09 8.57
CA ILE A 140 11.89 -13.67 9.78
C ILE A 140 10.60 -14.48 9.83
N ALA A 141 10.53 -15.52 10.66
CA ALA A 141 9.38 -16.41 10.75
C ALA A 141 8.04 -15.69 11.01
N SER A 142 8.05 -14.52 11.67
CA SER A 142 6.84 -13.71 11.84
C SER A 142 6.35 -13.02 10.55
N LYS A 143 7.19 -12.96 9.50
CA LYS A 143 6.84 -12.44 8.17
C LYS A 143 6.42 -13.54 7.19
N SER A 144 6.50 -14.82 7.56
CA SER A 144 6.01 -15.96 6.76
C SER A 144 4.65 -16.48 7.20
N LEU A 145 4.06 -15.91 8.27
CA LEU A 145 2.68 -16.21 8.65
C LEU A 145 1.70 -15.58 7.66
N PRO A 146 0.56 -16.25 7.36
CA PRO A 146 -0.47 -15.73 6.48
C PRO A 146 -1.30 -14.66 7.21
N ILE A 147 -0.70 -13.51 7.50
CA ILE A 147 -1.30 -12.40 8.25
C ILE A 147 -1.30 -11.12 7.42
N GLY A 148 -2.27 -10.25 7.69
CA GLY A 148 -2.35 -8.90 7.13
C GLY A 148 -2.36 -7.83 8.22
N HIS A 149 -2.44 -6.57 7.78
CA HIS A 149 -2.41 -5.40 8.65
C HIS A 149 -3.41 -4.36 8.15
N VAL A 150 -3.94 -3.55 9.07
CA VAL A 150 -4.76 -2.38 8.75
C VAL A 150 -4.11 -1.16 9.40
N MET A 151 -4.13 -0.04 8.70
CA MET A 151 -3.79 1.26 9.25
C MET A 151 -4.78 2.30 8.74
N GLY A 152 -4.82 3.45 9.37
CA GLY A 152 -5.62 4.57 8.88
C GLY A 152 -5.57 5.73 9.83
N VAL A 153 -6.36 6.76 9.53
CA VAL A 153 -6.59 7.88 10.43
C VAL A 153 -8.06 7.97 10.82
N VAL A 154 -8.33 8.41 12.05
CA VAL A 154 -9.68 8.75 12.51
C VAL A 154 -9.80 10.26 12.65
N LYS A 155 -10.75 10.84 11.93
CA LYS A 155 -11.00 12.28 11.91
C LYS A 155 -12.49 12.58 12.03
N ASP A 156 -12.82 13.81 12.42
CA ASP A 156 -14.17 14.34 12.29
C ASP A 156 -14.43 14.82 10.84
N ARG A 157 -15.66 15.27 10.58
CA ARG A 157 -16.09 15.80 9.27
C ARG A 157 -15.32 17.04 8.78
N ASN A 158 -14.63 17.74 9.69
CA ASN A 158 -13.87 18.96 9.40
C ASN A 158 -12.39 18.63 9.18
N GLY A 159 -12.01 17.35 9.26
CA GLY A 159 -10.64 16.88 9.14
C GLY A 159 -9.82 16.98 10.42
N VAL A 160 -10.45 17.28 11.57
CA VAL A 160 -9.81 17.30 12.88
C VAL A 160 -9.57 15.87 13.36
N ALA A 161 -8.36 15.56 13.77
CA ALA A 161 -7.99 14.24 14.25
C ALA A 161 -8.58 13.91 15.62
N TYR A 162 -8.96 12.65 15.82
CA TYR A 162 -9.30 12.11 17.13
C TYR A 162 -8.04 11.55 17.80
N ASP A 163 -7.56 12.18 18.86
CA ASP A 163 -6.39 11.73 19.63
C ASP A 163 -6.81 10.73 20.72
N SER A 164 -6.01 9.68 20.90
CA SER A 164 -6.06 8.74 22.02
C SER A 164 -7.42 8.07 22.21
N ILE A 165 -8.16 7.81 21.12
CA ILE A 165 -9.43 7.08 21.18
C ILE A 165 -9.21 5.58 21.03
N ASP A 166 -10.06 4.76 21.66
CA ASP A 166 -10.01 3.31 21.52
C ASP A 166 -10.60 2.86 20.18
N LEU A 167 -9.92 1.92 19.52
CA LEU A 167 -10.38 1.24 18.32
C LEU A 167 -10.39 -0.27 18.55
N THR A 168 -11.57 -0.88 18.51
CA THR A 168 -11.72 -2.33 18.52
C THR A 168 -11.96 -2.83 17.09
N ILE A 169 -11.06 -3.67 16.59
CA ILE A 169 -11.07 -4.18 15.22
C ILE A 169 -11.31 -5.68 15.29
N THR A 170 -12.46 -6.13 14.77
CA THR A 170 -12.94 -7.51 14.94
C THR A 170 -13.33 -8.14 13.61
N ARG A 171 -12.84 -9.35 13.37
CA ARG A 171 -13.13 -10.14 12.18
C ARG A 171 -14.60 -10.51 12.16
N ILE A 172 -15.26 -10.29 11.02
CA ILE A 172 -16.62 -10.75 10.76
C ILE A 172 -16.57 -12.26 10.56
N VAL A 173 -17.47 -12.98 11.23
CA VAL A 173 -17.59 -14.44 11.11
C VAL A 173 -18.04 -14.78 9.69
N ASP A 174 -17.26 -15.63 9.01
CA ASP A 174 -17.47 -16.07 7.63
C ASP A 174 -17.53 -17.60 7.49
N GLY A 175 -17.64 -18.32 8.62
CA GLY A 175 -17.64 -19.78 8.65
C GLY A 175 -16.26 -20.42 8.45
N THR A 176 -15.19 -19.62 8.37
CA THR A 176 -13.80 -20.11 8.27
C THR A 176 -13.04 -19.92 9.59
N THR A 177 -12.09 -20.81 9.84
CA THR A 177 -11.15 -20.69 10.98
C THR A 177 -9.77 -20.33 10.44
N PRO A 178 -9.24 -19.13 10.71
CA PRO A 178 -7.92 -18.75 10.26
C PRO A 178 -6.82 -19.67 10.82
N SER A 179 -5.85 -20.02 9.98
CA SER A 179 -4.69 -20.83 10.39
C SER A 179 -3.68 -20.03 11.21
N ALA A 180 -3.69 -18.69 11.09
CA ALA A 180 -2.85 -17.78 11.86
C ALA A 180 -3.51 -16.38 11.97
N GLY A 181 -2.92 -15.53 12.81
CA GLY A 181 -3.33 -14.14 12.98
C GLY A 181 -4.43 -13.93 14.01
N ARG A 182 -4.56 -12.67 14.46
CA ARG A 182 -5.56 -12.24 15.44
C ARG A 182 -6.89 -12.00 14.73
N THR A 183 -7.98 -12.49 15.32
CA THR A 183 -9.35 -12.20 14.86
C THR A 183 -9.95 -10.99 15.56
N SER A 184 -9.33 -10.49 16.63
CA SER A 184 -9.68 -9.21 17.25
C SER A 184 -8.47 -8.53 17.85
N ILE A 185 -8.44 -7.20 17.81
CA ILE A 185 -7.42 -6.37 18.47
C ILE A 185 -8.03 -5.04 18.91
N THR A 186 -7.57 -4.54 20.05
CA THR A 186 -7.80 -3.16 20.48
C THR A 186 -6.51 -2.36 20.33
N THR A 187 -6.61 -1.17 19.76
CA THR A 187 -5.51 -0.22 19.58
C THR A 187 -6.02 1.20 19.83
N ASN A 188 -5.13 2.19 19.82
CA ASN A 188 -5.47 3.58 20.05
C ASN A 188 -4.99 4.45 18.89
N THR A 189 -5.67 5.56 18.67
CA THR A 189 -5.16 6.60 17.77
C THR A 189 -4.05 7.41 18.45
N ASP A 190 -3.09 7.91 17.66
CA ASP A 190 -2.12 8.91 18.11
C ASP A 190 -2.65 10.36 17.95
N GLY A 191 -1.81 11.35 18.24
CA GLY A 191 -2.18 12.77 18.17
C GLY A 191 -2.58 13.29 16.77
N ASN A 192 -2.29 12.55 15.71
CA ASN A 192 -2.74 12.86 14.34
C ASN A 192 -3.94 12.00 13.92
N GLY A 193 -4.50 11.23 14.84
CA GLY A 193 -5.60 10.31 14.61
C GLY A 193 -5.16 8.98 14.00
N PHE A 194 -3.86 8.74 13.85
CA PHE A 194 -3.37 7.53 13.19
C PHE A 194 -3.52 6.30 14.08
N PHE A 195 -3.93 5.19 13.50
CA PHE A 195 -3.96 3.89 14.15
C PHE A 195 -3.32 2.81 13.28
N GLY A 196 -2.86 1.74 13.95
CA GLY A 196 -2.34 0.55 13.30
C GLY A 196 -2.79 -0.71 14.02
N ALA A 197 -3.20 -1.70 13.24
CA ALA A 197 -3.58 -3.04 13.68
C ALA A 197 -2.75 -4.07 12.91
N VAL A 198 -1.88 -4.77 13.64
CA VAL A 198 -0.88 -5.67 13.04
C VAL A 198 -1.16 -7.14 13.36
N GLY A 199 -0.84 -8.01 12.41
CA GLY A 199 -0.91 -9.45 12.59
C GLY A 199 -2.35 -9.97 12.66
N LEU A 200 -3.21 -9.41 11.82
CA LEU A 200 -4.60 -9.82 11.68
C LEU A 200 -4.69 -11.03 10.75
N ALA A 201 -5.60 -11.94 11.06
CA ALA A 201 -5.98 -13.00 10.13
C ALA A 201 -6.60 -12.40 8.85
N PRO A 202 -6.42 -12.99 7.66
CA PRO A 202 -7.14 -12.57 6.47
C PRO A 202 -8.66 -12.70 6.63
N GLY A 203 -9.42 -11.78 6.05
CA GLY A 203 -10.89 -11.74 6.10
C GLY A 203 -11.43 -10.32 6.25
N ASN A 204 -12.76 -10.19 6.36
CA ASN A 204 -13.40 -8.88 6.55
C ASN A 204 -13.50 -8.52 8.03
N TYR A 205 -13.25 -7.25 8.36
CA TYR A 205 -13.26 -6.75 9.74
C TYR A 205 -14.22 -5.58 9.89
N ARG A 206 -14.84 -5.47 11.06
CA ARG A 206 -15.49 -4.24 11.54
C ARG A 206 -14.55 -3.49 12.46
N ILE A 207 -14.59 -2.16 12.37
CA ILE A 207 -13.85 -1.28 13.27
C ILE A 207 -14.85 -0.47 14.09
N ARG A 208 -14.73 -0.54 15.41
CA ARG A 208 -15.50 0.25 16.35
C ARG A 208 -14.61 1.29 17.02
N ALA A 209 -14.85 2.56 16.73
CA ALA A 209 -14.19 3.69 17.35
C ALA A 209 -14.95 4.13 18.60
N THR A 210 -14.27 4.33 19.72
CA THR A 210 -14.88 4.73 20.99
C THR A 210 -14.19 5.97 21.53
N PRO A 211 -14.58 7.18 21.09
CA PRO A 211 -14.03 8.42 21.63
C PRO A 211 -14.44 8.62 23.09
N THR A 212 -13.52 9.17 23.89
CA THR A 212 -13.77 9.48 25.30
C THR A 212 -14.89 10.52 25.43
N GLY A 213 -15.96 10.17 26.16
CA GLY A 213 -17.10 11.06 26.37
C GLY A 213 -18.11 11.12 25.21
N GLU A 214 -17.94 10.31 24.16
CA GLU A 214 -18.91 10.18 23.07
C GLU A 214 -19.44 8.74 22.93
N GLN A 215 -20.55 8.57 22.20
CA GLN A 215 -21.04 7.26 21.83
C GLN A 215 -20.06 6.55 20.88
N ALA A 216 -19.90 5.23 20.97
CA ALA A 216 -19.11 4.50 19.98
C ALA A 216 -19.64 4.71 18.54
N PHE A 217 -18.73 4.70 17.57
CA PHE A 217 -19.01 4.84 16.14
C PHE A 217 -18.51 3.61 15.39
N GLU A 218 -19.35 3.05 14.52
CA GLU A 218 -19.00 1.94 13.62
C GLU A 218 -19.30 2.36 12.17
N PRO A 219 -18.30 2.35 11.27
CA PRO A 219 -18.53 2.55 9.85
C PRO A 219 -19.47 1.47 9.29
N PHE A 220 -20.28 1.85 8.29
CA PHE A 220 -21.19 0.92 7.62
C PHE A 220 -20.46 -0.16 6.79
N CYS A 221 -19.26 0.16 6.30
CA CYS A 221 -18.44 -0.75 5.51
C CYS A 221 -17.46 -1.53 6.37
N SER A 222 -17.17 -2.76 5.95
CA SER A 222 -16.08 -3.57 6.49
C SER A 222 -14.76 -3.26 5.78
N VAL A 223 -13.65 -3.47 6.47
CA VAL A 223 -12.30 -3.43 5.88
C VAL A 223 -11.84 -4.87 5.57
N PRO A 224 -11.38 -5.17 4.35
CA PRO A 224 -10.73 -6.44 4.08
C PRO A 224 -9.29 -6.42 4.62
N VAL A 225 -8.90 -7.48 5.31
CA VAL A 225 -7.51 -7.77 5.66
C VAL A 225 -7.00 -8.80 4.69
N VAL A 226 -5.90 -8.45 4.01
CA VAL A 226 -5.30 -9.31 3.00
C VAL A 226 -3.89 -9.73 3.40
N GLU A 227 -3.58 -10.99 3.16
CA GLU A 227 -2.29 -11.60 3.51
C GLU A 227 -1.11 -10.82 2.92
N GLY A 228 -0.12 -10.54 3.77
CA GLY A 228 1.11 -9.83 3.42
C GLY A 228 0.90 -8.38 3.00
N GLN A 229 -0.31 -7.82 3.17
CA GLN A 229 -0.63 -6.43 2.83
C GLN A 229 -0.88 -5.59 4.08
N VAL A 230 -0.57 -4.30 3.96
CA VAL A 230 -1.04 -3.26 4.87
C VAL A 230 -2.15 -2.51 4.13
N ILE A 231 -3.37 -2.58 4.65
CA ILE A 231 -4.55 -1.95 4.05
C ILE A 231 -4.82 -0.62 4.76
N SER A 232 -4.96 0.43 3.98
CA SER A 232 -5.41 1.73 4.47
C SER A 232 -6.94 1.74 4.61
N PHE A 233 -7.44 2.19 5.75
CA PHE A 233 -8.86 2.37 6.02
C PHE A 233 -9.07 3.57 6.94
N ASP A 234 -9.39 4.71 6.35
CA ASP A 234 -9.62 5.95 7.08
C ASP A 234 -11.07 6.04 7.56
N ILE A 235 -11.26 6.56 8.76
CA ILE A 235 -12.56 6.69 9.42
C ILE A 235 -12.88 8.17 9.59
N VAL A 236 -14.05 8.56 9.11
CA VAL A 236 -14.63 9.88 9.38
C VAL A 236 -15.82 9.69 10.30
N ILE A 237 -15.70 10.17 11.54
CA ILE A 237 -16.81 10.14 12.51
C ILE A 237 -17.76 11.30 12.17
N ASP A 238 -18.92 10.96 11.63
CA ASP A 238 -20.01 11.90 11.34
C ASP A 238 -21.12 11.77 12.40
N ARG A 239 -21.23 12.78 13.27
CA ARG A 239 -22.29 12.94 14.29
C ARG A 239 -23.48 13.81 13.86
N GLY A 240 -23.64 14.03 12.56
CA GLY A 240 -24.61 15.00 12.04
C GLY A 240 -25.99 14.36 12.08
N PRO A 241 -27.07 15.16 12.06
CA PRO A 241 -28.38 14.58 11.80
C PRO A 241 -28.32 13.84 10.46
N PHE A 242 -28.63 12.54 10.44
CA PHE A 242 -28.63 11.70 9.23
C PHE A 242 -29.71 12.17 8.25
N GLN A 243 -29.43 13.24 7.51
CA GLN A 243 -30.33 13.78 6.49
C GLN A 243 -29.98 13.25 5.11
N LEU A 244 -28.69 13.02 4.86
CA LEU A 244 -28.15 12.40 3.66
C LEU A 244 -27.02 11.43 4.04
N ILE A 245 -26.93 10.30 3.34
CA ILE A 245 -25.88 9.29 3.52
C ILE A 245 -25.28 9.01 2.12
N PRO A 246 -24.27 9.80 1.70
CA PRO A 246 -23.57 9.56 0.45
C PRO A 246 -22.53 8.45 0.61
N VAL A 247 -22.58 7.47 -0.29
CA VAL A 247 -21.68 6.31 -0.32
C VAL A 247 -21.24 5.99 -1.74
N SER A 248 -20.11 5.29 -1.87
CA SER A 248 -19.74 4.65 -3.14
C SER A 248 -20.87 3.72 -3.60
N SER A 249 -21.33 3.87 -4.84
CA SER A 249 -22.38 2.98 -5.40
C SER A 249 -21.92 1.53 -5.57
N ALA A 250 -20.61 1.26 -5.53
CA ALA A 250 -20.06 -0.09 -5.65
C ALA A 250 -19.94 -0.79 -4.30
N SER A 251 -19.33 -0.12 -3.31
CA SER A 251 -19.01 -0.73 -2.00
C SER A 251 -19.96 -0.36 -0.87
N PHE A 252 -20.84 0.62 -1.08
CA PHE A 252 -21.67 1.24 -0.03
C PHE A 252 -20.86 1.81 1.15
N CYS A 253 -19.57 2.08 0.94
CA CYS A 253 -18.70 2.72 1.91
C CYS A 253 -18.72 4.24 1.72
N GLY A 254 -18.70 4.98 2.84
CA GLY A 254 -18.67 6.43 2.90
C GLY A 254 -18.23 6.88 4.30
N PRO A 255 -18.01 8.19 4.54
CA PRO A 255 -18.27 9.33 3.66
C PRO A 255 -17.05 9.77 2.83
N ILE A 256 -16.06 8.90 2.63
CA ILE A 256 -14.91 9.17 1.76
C ILE A 256 -15.27 8.79 0.32
N LEU A 257 -15.19 9.76 -0.60
CA LEU A 257 -15.57 9.61 -2.02
C LEU A 257 -14.41 10.06 -2.92
N ALA A 258 -14.45 9.70 -4.20
CA ALA A 258 -13.41 10.03 -5.17
C ALA A 258 -13.93 10.87 -6.34
N PRO A 259 -13.11 11.78 -6.91
CA PRO A 259 -13.49 12.53 -8.10
C PRO A 259 -13.90 11.61 -9.25
N GLY A 260 -14.98 11.97 -9.94
CA GLY A 260 -15.56 11.19 -11.04
C GLY A 260 -16.29 9.91 -10.62
N SER A 261 -16.26 9.49 -9.34
CA SER A 261 -16.88 8.23 -8.91
C SER A 261 -18.40 8.28 -8.97
N ILE A 262 -19.05 7.13 -9.18
CA ILE A 262 -20.50 6.97 -9.00
C ILE A 262 -20.83 6.94 -7.50
N VAL A 263 -21.69 7.85 -7.08
CA VAL A 263 -22.12 8.04 -5.70
C VAL A 263 -23.62 7.80 -5.62
N THR A 264 -24.02 7.07 -4.58
CA THR A 264 -25.42 6.93 -4.18
C THR A 264 -25.63 7.66 -2.87
N THR A 265 -26.56 8.60 -2.85
CA THR A 265 -26.97 9.30 -1.63
C THR A 265 -28.36 8.84 -1.23
N PHE A 266 -28.47 8.26 -0.04
CA PHE A 266 -29.74 7.97 0.60
C PHE A 266 -30.22 9.15 1.45
N GLY A 267 -31.52 9.35 1.54
CA GLY A 267 -32.13 10.40 2.35
C GLY A 267 -33.65 10.32 2.33
N ALA A 268 -34.33 11.31 2.91
CA ALA A 268 -35.79 11.37 2.90
C ALA A 268 -36.29 12.67 2.25
N GLY A 269 -37.23 12.53 1.31
CA GLY A 269 -37.84 13.66 0.59
C GLY A 269 -36.88 14.35 -0.36
N ILE A 270 -35.90 13.62 -0.90
CA ILE A 270 -34.82 14.18 -1.73
C ILE A 270 -35.14 14.24 -3.24
N ALA A 271 -36.32 13.74 -3.63
CA ALA A 271 -36.97 14.01 -4.90
C ALA A 271 -38.49 13.85 -4.78
N THR A 272 -39.25 14.34 -5.75
CA THR A 272 -40.71 14.23 -5.80
C THR A 272 -41.20 12.95 -6.47
N SER A 273 -40.38 12.34 -7.32
CA SER A 273 -40.73 11.17 -8.10
C SER A 273 -39.48 10.36 -8.45
N THR A 274 -39.69 9.14 -8.93
CA THR A 274 -38.61 8.25 -9.38
C THR A 274 -38.41 8.42 -10.88
N GLN A 275 -37.18 8.78 -11.30
CA GLN A 275 -36.84 8.94 -12.71
C GLN A 275 -35.35 8.67 -12.95
N SER A 276 -35.05 8.04 -14.09
CA SER A 276 -33.68 7.79 -14.57
C SER A 276 -33.30 8.79 -15.67
N ALA A 277 -32.00 9.04 -15.84
CA ALA A 277 -31.49 9.74 -17.01
C ALA A 277 -31.65 8.88 -18.27
N GLU A 278 -32.04 9.50 -19.38
CA GLU A 278 -32.25 8.81 -20.67
C GLU A 278 -31.22 9.22 -21.75
N ILE A 279 -30.35 10.18 -21.46
CA ILE A 279 -29.39 10.75 -22.42
C ILE A 279 -27.98 10.87 -21.82
N THR A 280 -26.97 10.89 -22.70
CA THR A 280 -25.58 11.27 -22.38
C THR A 280 -25.17 12.46 -23.28
N PRO A 281 -24.58 13.55 -22.74
CA PRO A 281 -24.12 13.75 -21.36
C PRO A 281 -25.27 13.75 -20.34
N LEU A 282 -24.99 13.24 -19.14
CA LEU A 282 -26.00 13.09 -18.09
C LEU A 282 -26.53 14.47 -17.65
N PRO A 283 -27.85 14.61 -17.43
CA PRO A 283 -28.44 15.85 -16.97
C PRO A 283 -28.03 16.18 -15.54
N THR A 284 -27.92 17.46 -15.20
CA THR A 284 -27.67 17.93 -13.82
C THR A 284 -28.95 18.14 -13.02
N THR A 285 -30.11 18.00 -13.66
CA THR A 285 -31.43 18.12 -13.04
C THR A 285 -32.36 17.04 -13.60
N ILE A 286 -33.01 16.26 -12.72
CA ILE A 286 -34.04 15.27 -13.08
C ILE A 286 -35.23 15.48 -12.14
N ALA A 287 -36.45 15.55 -12.67
CA ALA A 287 -37.68 15.79 -11.88
C ALA A 287 -37.60 17.00 -10.91
N GLY A 288 -36.81 18.03 -11.25
CA GLY A 288 -36.56 19.20 -10.40
C GLY A 288 -35.54 19.00 -9.27
N THR A 289 -34.98 17.79 -9.13
CA THR A 289 -33.89 17.49 -8.20
C THR A 289 -32.53 17.73 -8.87
N SER A 290 -31.60 18.39 -8.16
CA SER A 290 -30.21 18.60 -8.56
C SER A 290 -29.26 18.33 -7.39
N VAL A 291 -28.01 17.97 -7.70
CA VAL A 291 -26.95 17.79 -6.71
C VAL A 291 -25.82 18.77 -7.01
N LYS A 292 -25.35 19.46 -5.98
CA LYS A 292 -24.18 20.34 -6.04
C LYS A 292 -23.10 19.87 -5.09
N VAL A 293 -21.86 19.91 -5.54
CA VAL A 293 -20.67 19.55 -4.75
C VAL A 293 -19.78 20.77 -4.61
N LYS A 294 -19.52 21.19 -3.38
CA LYS A 294 -18.52 22.21 -3.05
C LYS A 294 -17.27 21.55 -2.51
N ASP A 295 -16.15 21.68 -3.20
CA ASP A 295 -14.89 21.03 -2.83
C ASP A 295 -14.07 21.82 -1.80
N SER A 296 -12.90 21.29 -1.44
CA SER A 296 -11.95 21.88 -0.48
C SER A 296 -11.34 23.21 -0.95
N SER A 297 -11.37 23.48 -2.26
CA SER A 297 -10.96 24.75 -2.86
C SER A 297 -12.09 25.79 -2.84
N GLY A 298 -13.26 25.43 -2.31
CA GLY A 298 -14.43 26.29 -2.21
C GLY A 298 -15.24 26.41 -3.51
N ILE A 299 -14.89 25.64 -4.54
CA ILE A 299 -15.57 25.68 -5.85
C ILE A 299 -16.80 24.76 -5.82
N GLU A 300 -17.96 25.31 -6.18
CA GLU A 300 -19.22 24.57 -6.28
C GLU A 300 -19.50 24.16 -7.73
N ARG A 301 -19.81 22.87 -7.96
CA ARG A 301 -20.15 22.31 -9.27
C ARG A 301 -21.44 21.50 -9.20
N SER A 302 -22.23 21.53 -10.28
CA SER A 302 -23.40 20.65 -10.41
C SER A 302 -22.95 19.26 -10.82
N ALA A 303 -23.49 18.23 -10.16
CA ALA A 303 -23.17 16.84 -10.44
C ALA A 303 -24.08 16.28 -11.55
N PRO A 304 -23.52 15.52 -12.51
CA PRO A 304 -24.32 14.77 -13.48
C PRO A 304 -25.11 13.66 -12.78
N LEU A 305 -26.41 13.55 -13.06
CA LEU A 305 -27.33 12.63 -12.37
C LEU A 305 -27.62 11.39 -13.23
N PHE A 306 -27.58 10.21 -12.60
CA PHE A 306 -28.02 8.96 -13.22
C PHE A 306 -29.50 8.66 -12.90
N PHE A 307 -29.92 8.96 -11.67
CA PHE A 307 -31.21 8.52 -11.14
C PHE A 307 -31.62 9.38 -9.93
N VAL A 308 -32.92 9.65 -9.81
CA VAL A 308 -33.53 10.28 -8.62
C VAL A 308 -34.75 9.49 -8.18
N SER A 309 -35.01 9.50 -6.87
CA SER A 309 -36.23 8.99 -6.23
C SER A 309 -36.43 9.71 -4.89
N PRO A 310 -37.60 9.62 -4.25
CA PRO A 310 -37.84 10.27 -2.96
C PRO A 310 -36.86 9.89 -1.85
N GLN A 311 -36.18 8.74 -1.97
CA GLN A 311 -35.28 8.20 -0.95
C GLN A 311 -33.82 8.05 -1.40
N GLN A 312 -33.52 8.25 -2.70
CA GLN A 312 -32.21 7.97 -3.26
C GLN A 312 -31.91 8.87 -4.46
N VAL A 313 -30.69 9.38 -4.55
CA VAL A 313 -30.14 10.04 -5.75
C VAL A 313 -28.80 9.39 -6.11
N ASN A 314 -28.63 9.00 -7.37
CA ASN A 314 -27.35 8.52 -7.91
C ASN A 314 -26.78 9.58 -8.85
N PHE A 315 -25.52 9.94 -8.66
CA PHE A 315 -24.84 10.95 -9.44
C PHE A 315 -23.35 10.63 -9.60
N GLN A 316 -22.71 11.26 -10.59
CA GLN A 316 -21.27 11.23 -10.71
C GLN A 316 -20.69 12.37 -9.88
N MET A 317 -19.77 12.05 -8.96
CA MET A 317 -18.96 13.08 -8.31
C MET A 317 -18.25 13.90 -9.39
N PRO A 318 -18.30 15.25 -9.37
CA PRO A 318 -17.58 16.05 -10.37
C PRO A 318 -16.12 15.63 -10.48
N ALA A 319 -15.63 15.45 -11.70
CA ALA A 319 -14.30 14.90 -11.95
C ALA A 319 -13.18 15.84 -11.47
N GLU A 320 -13.48 17.12 -11.35
CA GLU A 320 -12.58 18.20 -10.97
C GLU A 320 -12.63 18.53 -9.47
N SER A 321 -13.30 17.70 -8.66
CA SER A 321 -13.36 17.90 -7.22
C SER A 321 -11.97 17.77 -6.59
N SER A 322 -11.50 18.82 -5.93
CA SER A 322 -10.24 18.80 -5.17
C SER A 322 -10.32 17.87 -3.95
N ALA A 323 -9.24 17.17 -3.66
CA ALA A 323 -9.12 16.34 -2.45
C ALA A 323 -9.19 17.20 -1.17
N GLY A 324 -9.77 16.65 -0.11
CA GLY A 324 -10.00 17.34 1.17
C GLY A 324 -11.47 17.38 1.58
N ALA A 325 -11.78 18.17 2.61
CA ALA A 325 -13.15 18.35 3.08
C ALA A 325 -14.02 19.02 2.01
N ALA A 326 -15.22 18.47 1.79
CA ALA A 326 -16.18 18.95 0.80
C ALA A 326 -17.61 18.87 1.37
N SER A 327 -18.58 19.44 0.65
CA SER A 327 -19.99 19.26 0.97
C SER A 327 -20.83 18.95 -0.27
N ILE A 328 -21.87 18.16 -0.06
CA ILE A 328 -22.83 17.73 -1.07
C ILE A 328 -24.19 18.30 -0.68
N THR A 329 -24.78 19.10 -1.56
CA THR A 329 -26.11 19.65 -1.41
C THR A 329 -27.05 19.00 -2.40
N THR A 330 -28.06 18.29 -1.91
CA THR A 330 -29.18 17.82 -2.73
C THR A 330 -30.30 18.85 -2.65
N ILE A 331 -30.63 19.43 -3.80
CA ILE A 331 -31.66 20.46 -3.96
C ILE A 331 -32.86 19.78 -4.59
N SER A 332 -34.01 19.81 -3.94
CA SER A 332 -35.25 19.22 -4.47
C SER A 332 -36.42 20.21 -4.30
N PRO A 333 -37.53 20.01 -5.01
CA PRO A 333 -38.73 20.85 -4.83
C PRO A 333 -39.36 20.76 -3.43
N ILE A 334 -39.03 19.72 -2.67
CA ILE A 334 -39.55 19.50 -1.31
C ILE A 334 -38.64 20.17 -0.29
N VAL A 335 -37.34 19.84 -0.36
CA VAL A 335 -36.37 20.28 0.63
C VAL A 335 -34.95 20.24 0.11
N ASN A 336 -34.14 21.18 0.59
CA ASN A 336 -32.70 21.18 0.37
C ASN A 336 -32.00 20.53 1.56
N ARG A 337 -31.11 19.58 1.27
CA ARG A 337 -30.31 18.89 2.27
C ARG A 337 -28.84 19.05 1.94
N ASN A 338 -28.02 19.27 2.94
CA ASN A 338 -26.57 19.36 2.80
C ASN A 338 -25.89 18.36 3.74
N VAL A 339 -24.78 17.77 3.28
CA VAL A 339 -23.95 16.86 4.07
C VAL A 339 -22.48 17.10 3.74
N ASN A 340 -21.61 16.99 4.75
CA ASN A 340 -20.17 17.08 4.56
C ASN A 340 -19.61 15.70 4.22
N VAL A 341 -18.60 15.67 3.35
CA VAL A 341 -17.90 14.45 2.92
C VAL A 341 -16.40 14.72 2.87
N MET A 342 -15.62 13.66 2.74
CA MET A 342 -14.19 13.77 2.43
C MET A 342 -13.94 13.32 1.00
N VAL A 343 -13.20 14.11 0.23
CA VAL A 343 -12.75 13.74 -1.11
C VAL A 343 -11.32 13.24 -1.03
N SER A 344 -11.08 12.03 -1.53
CA SER A 344 -9.75 11.41 -1.65
C SER A 344 -9.44 11.16 -3.13
N PRO A 345 -8.18 11.16 -3.58
CA PRO A 345 -7.83 10.79 -4.95
C PRO A 345 -8.42 9.44 -5.38
N VAL A 346 -8.49 8.47 -4.45
CA VAL A 346 -9.14 7.17 -4.65
C VAL A 346 -10.03 6.79 -3.48
N ALA A 347 -11.14 6.13 -3.80
CA ALA A 347 -12.08 5.52 -2.87
C ALA A 347 -12.64 4.26 -3.57
N PRO A 348 -11.81 3.23 -3.75
CA PRO A 348 -12.05 2.18 -4.74
C PRO A 348 -13.17 1.23 -4.29
N GLY A 349 -14.05 0.86 -5.22
CA GLY A 349 -15.06 -0.18 -5.02
C GLY A 349 -15.30 -0.98 -6.29
N ILE A 350 -15.67 -2.25 -6.15
CA ILE A 350 -16.03 -3.16 -7.25
C ILE A 350 -17.54 -3.40 -7.18
N PHE A 351 -18.22 -3.27 -8.32
CA PHE A 351 -19.64 -3.59 -8.40
C PHE A 351 -19.83 -5.11 -8.26
N SER A 352 -20.83 -5.50 -7.46
CA SER A 352 -21.34 -6.87 -7.41
C SER A 352 -22.52 -7.02 -8.38
N ALA A 353 -22.73 -8.21 -8.96
CA ALA A 353 -23.87 -8.45 -9.85
C ALA A 353 -25.24 -8.33 -9.13
N ASN A 354 -25.26 -8.44 -7.80
CA ASN A 354 -26.45 -8.25 -6.96
C ASN A 354 -26.65 -6.81 -6.47
N SER A 355 -25.83 -5.86 -6.94
CA SER A 355 -25.94 -4.44 -6.60
C SER A 355 -25.91 -4.14 -5.08
N ASN A 356 -25.24 -4.97 -4.29
CA ASN A 356 -25.15 -4.85 -2.82
C ASN A 356 -23.71 -4.81 -2.30
N GLY A 357 -22.73 -4.76 -3.20
CA GLY A 357 -21.29 -4.67 -2.88
C GLY A 357 -20.68 -5.98 -2.37
N ILE A 358 -21.40 -7.10 -2.41
CA ILE A 358 -20.93 -8.41 -1.94
C ILE A 358 -21.31 -9.55 -2.88
N GLY A 359 -20.67 -10.71 -2.71
CA GLY A 359 -20.94 -11.90 -3.53
C GLY A 359 -20.36 -11.77 -4.93
N VAL A 360 -21.02 -12.33 -5.94
CA VAL A 360 -20.43 -12.44 -7.29
C VAL A 360 -20.14 -11.07 -7.93
N ALA A 361 -18.96 -10.95 -8.53
CA ALA A 361 -18.52 -9.72 -9.20
C ALA A 361 -19.41 -9.38 -10.40
N ALA A 362 -19.68 -8.08 -10.60
CA ALA A 362 -20.15 -7.56 -11.88
C ALA A 362 -18.92 -7.46 -12.80
N ALA A 363 -18.78 -8.46 -13.67
CA ALA A 363 -17.60 -8.62 -14.51
C ALA A 363 -17.90 -9.49 -15.72
N VAL A 364 -17.00 -9.43 -16.70
CA VAL A 364 -16.98 -10.29 -17.89
C VAL A 364 -15.63 -11.01 -17.95
N VAL A 365 -15.62 -12.27 -18.36
CA VAL A 365 -14.38 -12.97 -18.70
C VAL A 365 -14.08 -12.74 -20.17
N LEU A 366 -12.89 -12.25 -20.48
CA LEU A 366 -12.36 -12.19 -21.83
C LEU A 366 -11.33 -13.30 -22.00
N ARG A 367 -11.59 -14.21 -22.94
CA ARG A 367 -10.62 -15.23 -23.35
C ARG A 367 -10.00 -14.84 -24.68
N ILE A 368 -8.69 -14.98 -24.77
CA ILE A 368 -7.91 -14.79 -25.99
C ILE A 368 -7.18 -16.10 -26.29
N LYS A 369 -7.37 -16.65 -27.49
CA LYS A 369 -6.71 -17.87 -27.96
C LYS A 369 -5.37 -17.56 -28.65
N PRO A 370 -4.49 -18.56 -28.88
CA PRO A 370 -3.21 -18.36 -29.55
C PRO A 370 -3.31 -17.78 -30.97
N ASP A 371 -4.43 -18.00 -31.65
CA ASP A 371 -4.74 -17.45 -32.97
C ASP A 371 -5.26 -16.00 -32.92
N GLY A 372 -5.35 -15.42 -31.71
CA GLY A 372 -5.89 -14.08 -31.46
C GLY A 372 -7.40 -14.01 -31.37
N ALA A 373 -8.12 -15.13 -31.52
CA ALA A 373 -9.58 -15.14 -31.41
C ALA A 373 -10.01 -14.79 -29.97
N GLN A 374 -10.96 -13.87 -29.85
CA GLN A 374 -11.48 -13.40 -28.58
C GLN A 374 -12.92 -13.88 -28.34
N SER A 375 -13.23 -14.25 -27.10
CA SER A 375 -14.59 -14.55 -26.66
C SER A 375 -14.88 -13.98 -25.29
N ALA A 376 -16.09 -13.45 -25.11
CA ALA A 376 -16.60 -12.96 -23.83
C ALA A 376 -17.50 -14.00 -23.16
N GLU A 377 -17.30 -14.25 -21.87
CA GLU A 377 -18.08 -15.18 -21.07
C GLU A 377 -18.64 -14.46 -19.82
N SER A 378 -19.87 -14.81 -19.41
CA SER A 378 -20.50 -14.22 -18.21
C SER A 378 -19.91 -14.80 -16.93
N VAL A 379 -19.66 -13.94 -15.93
CA VAL A 379 -19.19 -14.36 -14.59
C VAL A 379 -20.35 -14.82 -13.69
N SER A 380 -21.58 -14.41 -14.00
CA SER A 380 -22.77 -14.73 -13.20
C SER A 380 -23.99 -15.02 -14.07
N THR A 381 -25.00 -15.66 -13.47
CA THR A 381 -26.34 -15.83 -14.03
C THR A 381 -27.39 -15.52 -12.96
N TYR A 382 -28.56 -15.03 -13.36
CA TYR A 382 -29.68 -14.84 -12.44
C TYR A 382 -30.34 -16.19 -12.12
N ASP A 383 -30.46 -16.50 -10.84
CA ASP A 383 -31.22 -17.64 -10.33
C ASP A 383 -32.59 -17.15 -9.85
N GLY A 384 -33.65 -17.59 -10.54
CA GLY A 384 -35.02 -17.17 -10.24
C GLY A 384 -35.61 -17.75 -8.95
N LEU A 385 -35.05 -18.84 -8.41
CA LEU A 385 -35.48 -19.41 -7.14
C LEU A 385 -34.83 -18.68 -5.97
N LEU A 386 -33.55 -18.35 -6.10
CA LEU A 386 -32.81 -17.59 -5.08
C LEU A 386 -33.00 -16.07 -5.21
N MET A 387 -33.66 -15.62 -6.27
CA MET A 387 -33.89 -14.22 -6.64
C MET A 387 -32.59 -13.39 -6.62
N ARG A 388 -31.49 -13.97 -7.10
CA ARG A 388 -30.16 -13.33 -7.08
C ARG A 388 -29.25 -13.89 -8.16
N HIS A 389 -28.23 -13.12 -8.52
CA HIS A 389 -27.11 -13.59 -9.31
C HIS A 389 -26.24 -14.57 -8.53
N VAL A 390 -25.96 -15.71 -9.15
CA VAL A 390 -25.06 -16.76 -8.67
C VAL A 390 -23.86 -16.88 -9.62
N PRO A 391 -22.67 -17.28 -9.10
CA PRO A 391 -21.47 -17.34 -9.91
C PRO A 391 -21.49 -18.52 -10.89
N LEU A 392 -21.10 -18.25 -12.14
CA LEU A 392 -20.83 -19.28 -13.15
C LEU A 392 -19.38 -19.78 -13.01
N GLN A 393 -19.16 -21.04 -13.39
CA GLN A 393 -17.82 -21.62 -13.38
C GLN A 393 -16.99 -21.08 -14.56
N ILE A 394 -15.85 -20.49 -14.23
CA ILE A 394 -14.85 -20.02 -15.19
C ILE A 394 -13.83 -21.14 -15.38
N ALA A 395 -13.81 -21.76 -16.57
CA ALA A 395 -12.77 -22.71 -16.93
C ALA A 395 -11.56 -21.93 -17.45
N LEU A 396 -10.36 -22.13 -16.90
CA LEU A 396 -9.19 -21.44 -17.43
C LEU A 396 -8.75 -22.01 -18.79
N GLY A 397 -9.10 -23.26 -19.11
CA GLY A 397 -8.76 -23.89 -20.38
C GLY A 397 -7.25 -24.20 -20.49
N PRO A 398 -6.75 -24.48 -21.71
CA PRO A 398 -5.33 -24.75 -21.97
C PRO A 398 -4.42 -23.59 -21.54
N GLU A 399 -3.15 -23.89 -21.23
CA GLU A 399 -2.14 -22.87 -20.85
C GLU A 399 -1.89 -21.83 -21.94
N SER A 400 -2.16 -22.19 -23.20
CA SER A 400 -1.99 -21.33 -24.37
C SER A 400 -3.05 -20.22 -24.48
N ASP A 401 -4.18 -20.36 -23.79
CA ASP A 401 -5.18 -19.30 -23.73
C ASP A 401 -4.72 -18.18 -22.79
N GLU A 402 -5.22 -16.97 -22.96
CA GLU A 402 -5.16 -15.93 -21.95
C GLU A 402 -6.57 -15.64 -21.45
N VAL A 403 -6.74 -15.64 -20.13
CA VAL A 403 -8.06 -15.43 -19.50
C VAL A 403 -7.97 -14.19 -18.63
N TYR A 404 -8.74 -13.17 -18.99
CA TYR A 404 -8.82 -11.91 -18.30
C TYR A 404 -10.19 -11.78 -17.63
N LEU A 405 -10.19 -11.32 -16.38
CA LEU A 405 -11.38 -10.85 -15.69
C LEU A 405 -11.48 -9.34 -15.88
N LEU A 406 -12.50 -8.91 -16.60
CA LEU A 406 -12.84 -7.50 -16.80
C LEU A 406 -13.80 -7.08 -15.70
N LEU A 407 -13.25 -6.51 -14.63
CA LEU A 407 -13.99 -6.03 -13.46
C LEU A 407 -14.55 -4.63 -13.72
N PHE A 408 -15.75 -4.37 -13.21
CA PHE A 408 -16.36 -3.04 -13.19
C PHE A 408 -16.38 -2.46 -11.78
N GLY A 409 -15.92 -1.23 -11.64
CA GLY A 409 -15.80 -0.54 -10.35
C GLY A 409 -16.01 0.97 -10.46
N THR A 410 -15.68 1.69 -9.40
CA THR A 410 -15.68 3.16 -9.37
C THR A 410 -14.72 3.67 -8.31
N GLY A 411 -14.25 4.91 -8.46
CA GLY A 411 -13.34 5.57 -7.53
C GLY A 411 -11.89 5.09 -7.63
N ILE A 412 -11.52 4.52 -8.78
CA ILE A 412 -10.21 3.90 -9.03
C ILE A 412 -9.35 4.78 -9.94
N ARG A 413 -9.95 5.47 -10.93
CA ARG A 413 -9.20 6.25 -11.95
C ARG A 413 -8.27 7.35 -11.42
N GLY A 414 -8.46 7.81 -10.19
CA GLY A 414 -7.57 8.79 -9.55
C GLY A 414 -6.26 8.19 -9.00
N ARG A 415 -6.01 6.89 -9.22
CA ARG A 415 -4.77 6.20 -8.83
C ARG A 415 -3.52 6.92 -9.28
N SER A 416 -2.52 6.96 -8.40
CA SER A 416 -1.22 7.62 -8.62
C SER A 416 -0.37 6.97 -9.72
N SER A 417 -0.54 5.67 -9.93
CA SER A 417 0.12 4.88 -10.99
C SER A 417 -0.62 3.56 -11.19
N GLU A 418 -0.54 2.98 -12.37
CA GLU A 418 -1.06 1.63 -12.64
C GLU A 418 -0.33 0.56 -11.80
N LEU A 419 0.96 0.74 -11.50
CA LEU A 419 1.73 -0.14 -10.61
C LEU A 419 1.23 -0.13 -9.15
N LYS A 420 0.38 0.83 -8.79
CA LYS A 420 -0.26 0.93 -7.48
C LYS A 420 -1.64 0.28 -7.43
N VAL A 421 -2.08 -0.34 -8.53
CA VAL A 421 -3.26 -1.19 -8.58
C VAL A 421 -2.80 -2.64 -8.54
N LYS A 422 -3.16 -3.36 -7.48
CA LYS A 422 -2.85 -4.77 -7.31
C LYS A 422 -4.13 -5.57 -7.25
N ALA A 423 -4.20 -6.69 -7.97
CA ALA A 423 -5.30 -7.64 -7.88
C ALA A 423 -4.87 -8.87 -7.08
N LEU A 424 -5.72 -9.25 -6.14
CA LEU A 424 -5.60 -10.50 -5.39
C LEU A 424 -6.86 -11.32 -5.64
N THR A 425 -6.67 -12.50 -6.22
CA THR A 425 -7.71 -13.47 -6.59
C THR A 425 -7.43 -14.76 -5.84
N GLY A 426 -8.33 -15.18 -4.95
CA GLY A 426 -8.11 -16.31 -4.06
C GLY A 426 -6.83 -16.20 -3.22
N GLY A 427 -6.46 -14.97 -2.84
CA GLY A 427 -5.21 -14.65 -2.12
C GLY A 427 -3.95 -14.61 -3.00
N LEU A 428 -4.01 -15.08 -4.24
CA LEU A 428 -2.88 -15.05 -5.17
C LEU A 428 -2.82 -13.73 -5.92
N LYS A 429 -1.60 -13.23 -6.13
CA LYS A 429 -1.37 -12.06 -7.00
C LYS A 429 -1.75 -12.42 -8.44
N SER A 430 -2.56 -11.56 -9.03
CA SER A 430 -2.90 -11.57 -10.45
C SER A 430 -2.44 -10.27 -11.10
N GLU A 431 -2.03 -10.36 -12.35
CA GLU A 431 -1.52 -9.22 -13.10
C GLU A 431 -2.67 -8.29 -13.50
N VAL A 432 -2.51 -6.99 -13.22
CA VAL A 432 -3.43 -5.95 -13.67
C VAL A 432 -2.85 -5.36 -14.94
N THR A 433 -3.56 -5.49 -16.05
CA THR A 433 -3.10 -5.02 -17.37
C THR A 433 -3.79 -3.74 -17.83
N PHE A 434 -4.83 -3.32 -17.10
CA PHE A 434 -5.50 -2.04 -17.29
C PHE A 434 -6.24 -1.65 -16.01
N ALA A 435 -6.21 -0.38 -15.64
CA ALA A 435 -7.06 0.19 -14.60
C ALA A 435 -7.34 1.68 -14.86
N GLY A 436 -8.58 1.99 -15.27
CA GLY A 436 -8.96 3.35 -15.65
C GLY A 436 -10.45 3.52 -15.87
N ALA A 437 -10.84 4.73 -16.32
CA ALA A 437 -12.22 5.02 -16.67
C ALA A 437 -12.68 4.13 -17.84
N HIS A 438 -13.92 3.64 -17.76
CA HIS A 438 -14.54 2.94 -18.87
C HIS A 438 -14.83 3.93 -20.01
N GLU A 439 -14.66 3.49 -21.25
CA GLU A 439 -14.73 4.36 -22.44
C GLU A 439 -16.12 4.97 -22.74
N ILE A 440 -17.18 4.38 -22.20
CA ILE A 440 -18.58 4.68 -22.58
C ILE A 440 -19.40 5.05 -21.35
N TYR A 441 -19.27 4.28 -20.27
CA TYR A 441 -20.10 4.47 -19.08
C TYR A 441 -19.51 5.52 -18.15
N VAL A 442 -20.21 6.65 -18.05
CA VAL A 442 -19.85 7.77 -17.17
C VAL A 442 -19.65 7.27 -15.74
N GLY A 443 -18.52 7.63 -15.14
CA GLY A 443 -18.19 7.30 -13.76
C GLY A 443 -17.88 5.82 -13.49
N LEU A 444 -17.99 4.93 -14.47
CA LEU A 444 -17.57 3.53 -14.35
C LEU A 444 -16.05 3.41 -14.57
N ASP A 445 -15.39 2.57 -13.78
CA ASP A 445 -14.01 2.16 -13.98
C ASP A 445 -13.96 0.72 -14.46
N GLN A 446 -13.06 0.42 -15.39
CA GLN A 446 -12.75 -0.94 -15.84
C GLN A 446 -11.35 -1.33 -15.37
N ILE A 447 -11.23 -2.59 -14.92
CA ILE A 447 -9.98 -3.18 -14.49
C ILE A 447 -9.81 -4.53 -15.17
N ASN A 448 -8.73 -4.69 -15.92
CA ASN A 448 -8.42 -5.95 -16.61
C ASN A 448 -7.42 -6.72 -15.76
N VAL A 449 -7.83 -7.89 -15.28
CA VAL A 449 -6.99 -8.75 -14.43
C VAL A 449 -6.72 -10.06 -15.17
N LYS A 450 -5.47 -10.34 -15.52
CA LYS A 450 -5.08 -11.64 -16.06
C LYS A 450 -5.13 -12.68 -14.95
N LEU A 451 -6.00 -13.68 -15.09
CA LEU A 451 -6.21 -14.69 -14.05
C LEU A 451 -5.00 -15.62 -13.95
N ASN A 452 -4.48 -15.77 -12.73
CA ASN A 452 -3.39 -16.69 -12.45
C ASN A 452 -3.82 -18.15 -12.66
N ARG A 453 -3.02 -18.93 -13.38
CA ARG A 453 -3.31 -20.35 -13.67
C ARG A 453 -3.36 -21.23 -12.42
N ALA A 454 -2.69 -20.83 -11.35
CA ALA A 454 -2.76 -21.50 -10.05
C ALA A 454 -4.15 -21.41 -9.37
N LEU A 455 -5.12 -20.72 -9.98
CA LEU A 455 -6.51 -20.66 -9.54
C LEU A 455 -7.37 -21.83 -10.04
N ALA A 456 -6.91 -22.59 -11.04
CA ALA A 456 -7.66 -23.76 -11.54
C ALA A 456 -8.03 -24.71 -10.39
N GLY A 457 -9.28 -25.15 -10.37
CA GLY A 457 -9.82 -26.04 -9.35
C GLY A 457 -10.12 -25.42 -7.97
N LYS A 458 -9.88 -24.11 -7.75
CA LYS A 458 -10.11 -23.50 -6.43
C LYS A 458 -11.58 -23.27 -6.10
N GLY A 459 -12.49 -23.33 -7.06
CA GLY A 459 -13.91 -23.08 -6.86
C GLY A 459 -14.20 -21.61 -6.59
N LEU A 460 -15.11 -21.35 -5.64
CA LEU A 460 -15.49 -19.98 -5.25
C LEU A 460 -14.34 -19.30 -4.52
N ILE A 461 -13.85 -18.19 -5.07
CA ILE A 461 -12.72 -17.44 -4.53
C ILE A 461 -13.05 -15.95 -4.44
N ASP A 462 -12.42 -15.29 -3.47
CA ASP A 462 -12.51 -13.86 -3.27
C ASP A 462 -11.63 -13.09 -4.26
N VAL A 463 -12.09 -11.92 -4.66
CA VAL A 463 -11.40 -10.95 -5.51
C VAL A 463 -11.39 -9.61 -4.79
N VAL A 464 -10.19 -9.05 -4.62
CA VAL A 464 -9.98 -7.75 -4.02
C VAL A 464 -8.93 -6.98 -4.82
N LEU A 465 -9.18 -5.69 -5.03
CA LEU A 465 -8.18 -4.77 -5.57
C LEU A 465 -7.62 -3.92 -4.45
N ILE A 466 -6.33 -3.60 -4.52
CA ILE A 466 -5.67 -2.62 -3.67
C ILE A 466 -5.20 -1.49 -4.58
N VAL A 467 -5.72 -0.29 -4.36
CA VAL A 467 -5.46 0.92 -5.15
C VAL A 467 -4.85 1.97 -4.21
N ASP A 468 -3.58 2.30 -4.45
CA ASP A 468 -2.81 3.24 -3.59
C ASP A 468 -2.84 2.89 -2.09
N GLY A 469 -2.98 1.59 -1.77
CA GLY A 469 -3.04 1.07 -0.39
C GLY A 469 -4.46 0.91 0.17
N TYR A 470 -5.48 1.48 -0.47
CA TYR A 470 -6.89 1.28 -0.12
C TYR A 470 -7.44 0.04 -0.82
N ALA A 471 -8.11 -0.83 -0.07
CA ALA A 471 -8.75 -2.01 -0.64
C ALA A 471 -10.18 -1.71 -1.09
N THR A 472 -10.64 -2.42 -2.12
CA THR A 472 -12.05 -2.47 -2.49
C THR A 472 -12.85 -3.32 -1.50
N ASN A 473 -14.18 -3.27 -1.58
CA ASN A 473 -15.01 -4.39 -1.10
C ASN A 473 -14.56 -5.72 -1.74
N ILE A 474 -14.84 -6.83 -1.06
CA ILE A 474 -14.58 -8.18 -1.58
C ILE A 474 -15.78 -8.62 -2.43
N VAL A 475 -15.49 -9.02 -3.66
CA VAL A 475 -16.43 -9.73 -4.53
C VAL A 475 -15.89 -11.13 -4.83
N GLN A 476 -16.69 -11.98 -5.48
CA GLN A 476 -16.35 -13.39 -5.68
C GLN A 476 -16.47 -13.79 -7.16
N ILE A 477 -15.66 -14.77 -7.53
CA ILE A 477 -15.76 -15.50 -8.81
C ILE A 477 -15.62 -17.00 -8.54
N ASN A 478 -16.09 -17.85 -9.44
CA ASN A 478 -15.98 -19.30 -9.30
C ASN A 478 -15.09 -19.88 -10.40
N VAL A 479 -13.95 -20.44 -10.06
CA VAL A 479 -12.96 -20.96 -11.01
C VAL A 479 -12.92 -22.49 -10.95
N LYS A 480 -13.04 -23.13 -12.10
CA LYS A 480 -13.00 -24.60 -12.24
C LYS A 480 -11.62 -25.10 -12.62
#